data_AF-A0AAW1T4K5-F1
#
_entry.id   AF-A0AAW1T4K5-F1
#
_cell.length_a   1.000
_cell.length_b   1.000
_cell.length_c   1.000
_cell.angle_alpha   90.00
_cell.angle_beta   90.00
_cell.angle_gamma   90.00
#
_symmetry.space_group_name_H-M   'P 1'
#
loop_
_entity.id
_entity.type
_entity.pdbx_description
1 polymer ?
#
loop_
_entity_poly.entity_id
_entity_poly.type
_entity_poly.pdbx_seq_one_letter_code
_entity_poly.pdbx_strand_id
1 'polypeptide(L)'
;MPGPTYAQSFNVRAAAAESAQAHQNEELGDQQVYDPMRATVQPSFRSTPWQETEGQEEAREHGRLLFVSESNVCRSVLAEAFLQRMITEAGLAEKVTIESKACRDYNVGDRPDPAVLRAAGEIGLSLAENKVAELFDPARDIGMYDMVLVMDKFTASDVLREVSIFDTISKENSYTRKVRRLGEFHPSLVSKGASDDQDIGDPLYGNTGGPEEQVAVQEVAELINEACRGLLAFLQGIDRRGVDTQQSFRHCLQDATQNMEGIDWMVPPMLQKK
;
A
#
# COMPACT_ATOMS: atom_id res chain seq x y z
N MET A 1 -24.03 27.94 30.44
CA MET A 1 -23.54 27.35 29.18
C MET A 1 -22.52 28.29 28.56
N PRO A 2 -21.23 28.01 28.78
CA PRO A 2 -20.24 28.03 27.70
C PRO A 2 -19.64 26.62 27.53
N GLY A 3 -19.29 26.27 26.30
CA GLY A 3 -18.99 24.90 25.87
C GLY A 3 -17.63 24.33 26.33
N PRO A 4 -17.38 23.04 26.08
CA PRO A 4 -16.15 22.38 26.51
C PRO A 4 -15.00 22.70 25.54
N THR A 5 -13.92 23.21 26.11
CA THR A 5 -12.64 23.45 25.43
C THR A 5 -11.83 22.15 25.36
N TYR A 6 -11.34 21.84 24.17
CA TYR A 6 -10.42 20.74 23.87
C TYR A 6 -9.15 20.77 24.73
N ALA A 7 -8.82 19.65 25.38
CA ALA A 7 -7.51 19.43 25.99
C ALA A 7 -6.78 18.32 25.20
N GLN A 8 -5.79 18.71 24.40
CA GLN A 8 -4.82 17.78 23.81
C GLN A 8 -3.81 17.39 24.90
N SER A 9 -3.81 16.12 25.29
CA SER A 9 -2.82 15.54 26.20
C SER A 9 -1.52 15.24 25.47
N PHE A 10 -0.45 15.97 25.78
CA PHE A 10 0.92 15.63 25.39
C PHE A 10 1.59 14.80 26.49
N ASN A 11 1.99 13.57 26.16
CA ASN A 11 2.81 12.72 27.02
C ASN A 11 4.28 13.14 26.92
N VAL A 12 4.82 13.78 27.95
CA VAL A 12 6.26 14.00 28.11
C VAL A 12 6.83 12.85 28.94
N ARG A 13 7.54 11.92 28.28
CA ARG A 13 8.38 10.94 28.98
C ARG A 13 9.67 11.62 29.43
N ALA A 14 9.86 11.75 30.74
CA ALA A 14 11.13 12.15 31.33
C ALA A 14 12.14 10.99 31.22
N ALA A 15 13.28 11.23 30.57
CA ALA A 15 14.43 10.32 30.60
C ALA A 15 15.26 10.63 31.86
N ALA A 16 15.33 9.66 32.77
CA ALA A 16 16.20 9.72 33.94
C ALA A 16 17.64 9.36 33.54
N ALA A 17 18.60 10.21 33.91
CA ALA A 17 20.02 9.87 33.94
C ALA A 17 20.51 10.01 35.39
N GLU A 18 20.98 8.90 35.95
CA GLU A 18 21.54 8.78 37.30
C GLU A 18 22.90 9.47 37.39
N SER A 19 23.13 10.27 38.44
CA SER A 19 24.35 10.21 39.26
C SER A 19 24.34 11.21 40.44
N ALA A 20 24.42 10.63 41.64
CA ALA A 20 25.22 11.02 42.81
C ALA A 20 24.96 12.33 43.60
N GLN A 21 24.65 12.09 44.89
CA GLN A 21 25.03 12.81 46.13
C GLN A 21 24.09 13.88 46.75
N ALA A 22 23.40 13.42 47.81
CA ALA A 22 23.24 13.98 49.16
C ALA A 22 22.95 15.49 49.35
N HIS A 23 21.75 15.81 49.86
CA HIS A 23 21.49 16.26 51.25
C HIS A 23 20.01 16.68 51.43
N GLN A 24 19.51 16.49 52.65
CA GLN A 24 18.16 16.77 53.12
C GLN A 24 17.83 18.28 53.13
N ASN A 25 16.62 18.68 52.73
CA ASN A 25 15.61 19.33 53.60
C ASN A 25 14.51 20.07 52.82
N GLU A 26 13.29 19.79 53.28
CA GLU A 26 12.15 20.70 53.52
C GLU A 26 11.32 21.27 52.35
N GLU A 27 10.02 21.11 52.58
CA GLU A 27 8.86 21.57 51.84
C GLU A 27 8.87 23.09 51.60
N LEU A 28 8.43 23.53 50.42
CA LEU A 28 7.60 24.72 50.22
C LEU A 28 7.10 24.73 48.76
N GLY A 29 5.80 24.95 48.59
CA GLY A 29 5.08 24.80 47.33
C GLY A 29 5.62 25.71 46.23
N ASP A 30 5.81 25.14 45.05
CA ASP A 30 6.34 25.85 43.89
C ASP A 30 5.22 26.05 42.86
N GLN A 31 4.69 27.26 42.81
CA GLN A 31 3.97 27.76 41.65
C GLN A 31 4.98 27.75 40.50
N GLN A 32 4.88 26.77 39.62
CA GLN A 32 5.79 26.60 38.49
C GLN A 32 5.65 27.82 37.56
N VAL A 33 6.52 28.82 37.76
CA VAL A 33 6.63 29.99 36.89
C VAL A 33 7.10 29.48 35.54
N TYR A 34 6.20 29.50 34.56
CA TYR A 34 6.52 29.18 33.18
C TYR A 34 7.49 30.23 32.64
N ASP A 35 8.75 29.86 32.49
CA ASP A 35 9.79 30.70 31.91
C ASP A 35 9.86 30.47 30.38
N PRO A 36 9.30 31.37 29.55
CA PRO A 36 9.28 31.21 28.10
C PRO A 36 10.68 31.30 27.47
N MET A 37 11.71 31.76 28.21
CA MET A 37 13.09 31.84 27.71
C MET A 37 13.86 30.54 27.88
N ARG A 38 13.37 29.59 28.70
CA ARG A 38 13.96 28.25 28.88
C ARG A 38 13.31 27.16 28.04
N ALA A 39 12.22 27.46 27.35
CA ALA A 39 11.59 26.55 26.39
C ALA A 39 12.51 26.38 25.17
N THR A 40 13.43 25.42 25.25
CA THR A 40 14.24 25.03 24.09
C THR A 40 13.34 24.25 23.15
N VAL A 41 12.85 24.91 22.10
CA VAL A 41 12.20 24.20 20.98
C VAL A 41 13.27 23.31 20.38
N GLN A 42 13.15 21.99 20.56
CA GLN A 42 13.90 21.03 19.76
C GLN A 42 13.18 20.92 18.42
N PRO A 43 13.68 21.54 17.34
CA PRO A 43 13.12 21.29 16.02
C PRO A 43 13.31 19.80 15.72
N SER A 44 12.20 19.06 15.58
CA SER A 44 12.23 17.77 14.93
C SER A 44 12.47 18.03 13.45
N PHE A 45 13.73 18.02 13.03
CA PHE A 45 14.05 17.96 11.63
C PHE A 45 13.52 16.62 11.10
N ARG A 46 12.58 16.65 10.14
CA ARG A 46 12.29 15.46 9.36
C ARG A 46 13.61 15.04 8.73
N SER A 47 14.11 13.87 9.11
CA SER A 47 15.24 13.26 8.43
C SER A 47 14.94 13.22 6.93
N THR A 48 15.95 13.42 6.09
CA THR A 48 15.81 13.16 4.66
C THR A 48 15.29 11.73 4.48
N PRO A 49 14.24 11.47 3.67
CA PRO A 49 13.55 10.17 3.65
C PRO A 49 14.43 9.01 3.14
N TRP A 50 15.61 9.33 2.60
CA TRP A 50 16.47 8.41 1.90
C TRP A 50 17.82 8.34 2.60
N GLN A 51 17.94 7.44 3.57
CA GLN A 51 19.23 6.88 3.95
C GLN A 51 19.25 5.45 3.42
N GLU A 52 20.03 5.23 2.35
CA GLU A 52 20.26 3.90 1.82
C GLU A 52 21.12 3.11 2.82
N THR A 53 20.52 2.17 3.54
CA THR A 53 21.27 1.20 4.36
C THR A 53 21.80 0.08 3.47
N GLU A 54 23.03 -0.39 3.73
CA GLU A 54 23.81 -1.36 2.92
C GLU A 54 23.11 -2.71 2.61
N GLY A 55 21.97 -3.04 3.22
CA GLY A 55 21.10 -4.16 2.83
C GLY A 55 20.13 -3.89 1.67
N GLN A 56 20.10 -2.67 1.12
CA GLN A 56 19.18 -2.29 0.03
C GLN A 56 19.69 -2.67 -1.37
N GLU A 57 20.96 -3.06 -1.54
CA GLU A 57 21.50 -3.47 -2.84
C GLU A 57 20.99 -4.85 -3.30
N GLU A 58 20.84 -5.83 -2.40
CA GLU A 58 20.15 -7.10 -2.75
C GLU A 58 18.67 -6.86 -3.09
N ALA A 59 18.04 -5.88 -2.43
CA ALA A 59 16.69 -5.42 -2.76
C ALA A 59 16.60 -4.64 -4.09
N ARG A 60 17.71 -4.25 -4.73
CA ARG A 60 17.71 -3.62 -6.06
C ARG A 60 17.43 -4.59 -7.20
N GLU A 61 17.59 -5.89 -6.98
CA GLU A 61 17.36 -6.91 -8.01
C GLU A 61 15.93 -7.49 -7.98
N HIS A 62 15.25 -7.37 -6.84
CA HIS A 62 13.90 -7.88 -6.62
C HIS A 62 12.83 -6.88 -7.08
N GLY A 63 11.85 -7.37 -7.84
CA GLY A 63 10.66 -6.59 -8.18
C GLY A 63 9.76 -6.42 -6.96
N ARG A 64 9.32 -5.19 -6.71
CA ARG A 64 8.44 -4.86 -5.58
C ARG A 64 7.06 -4.47 -6.06
N LEU A 65 6.06 -5.25 -5.66
CA LEU A 65 4.65 -5.04 -5.99
C LEU A 65 3.88 -4.62 -4.74
N LEU A 66 3.01 -3.61 -4.88
CA LEU A 66 2.14 -3.16 -3.81
C LEU A 66 0.68 -3.21 -4.25
N PHE A 67 -0.16 -3.92 -3.50
CA PHE A 67 -1.61 -3.86 -3.67
C PHE A 67 -2.24 -2.77 -2.81
N VAL A 68 -3.09 -1.93 -3.38
CA VAL A 68 -3.79 -0.87 -2.65
C VAL A 68 -5.29 -1.00 -2.83
N SER A 69 -6.01 -1.09 -1.71
CA SER A 69 -7.47 -0.98 -1.66
C SER A 69 -7.89 0.14 -0.69
N GLU A 70 -9.19 0.41 -0.57
CA GLU A 70 -9.66 1.49 0.30
C GLU A 70 -9.23 1.31 1.77
N SER A 71 -9.55 0.16 2.36
CA SER A 71 -9.36 -0.11 3.79
C SER A 71 -8.34 -1.20 4.13
N ASN A 72 -7.77 -1.90 3.13
CA ASN A 72 -6.80 -2.99 3.34
C ASN A 72 -7.23 -4.13 4.29
N VAL A 73 -8.53 -4.41 4.37
CA VAL A 73 -9.07 -5.54 5.16
C VAL A 73 -9.68 -6.66 4.30
N CYS A 74 -9.80 -6.44 2.98
CA CYS A 74 -10.46 -7.37 2.07
C CYS A 74 -9.68 -7.59 0.76
N ARG A 75 -9.97 -6.80 -0.28
CA ARG A 75 -9.53 -7.03 -1.67
C ARG A 75 -8.01 -7.14 -1.81
N SER A 76 -7.26 -6.17 -1.27
CA SER A 76 -5.79 -6.16 -1.36
C SER A 76 -5.12 -7.23 -0.52
N VAL A 77 -5.75 -7.66 0.59
CA VAL A 77 -5.25 -8.78 1.41
C VAL A 77 -5.41 -10.10 0.66
N LEU A 78 -6.55 -10.29 0.00
CA LEU A 78 -6.77 -11.45 -0.86
C LEU A 78 -5.78 -11.47 -2.03
N ALA A 79 -5.60 -10.33 -2.71
CA ALA A 79 -4.68 -10.23 -3.85
C ALA A 79 -3.22 -10.53 -3.44
N GLU A 80 -2.76 -9.99 -2.31
CA GLU A 80 -1.45 -10.30 -1.74
C GLU A 80 -1.28 -11.82 -1.53
N ALA A 81 -2.23 -12.45 -0.84
CA ALA A 81 -2.13 -13.87 -0.52
C ALA A 81 -2.22 -14.78 -1.76
N PHE A 82 -3.12 -14.48 -2.70
CA PHE A 82 -3.24 -15.24 -3.95
C PHE A 82 -1.96 -15.15 -4.76
N LEU A 83 -1.45 -13.93 -4.98
CA LEU A 83 -0.24 -13.75 -5.76
C LEU A 83 0.96 -14.36 -5.04
N GLN A 84 1.09 -14.21 -3.71
CA GLN A 84 2.17 -14.81 -2.92
C GLN A 84 2.22 -16.34 -3.09
N ARG A 85 1.07 -17.01 -3.00
CA ARG A 85 0.98 -18.46 -3.25
C ARG A 85 1.45 -18.80 -4.67
N MET A 86 0.93 -18.08 -5.66
CA MET A 86 1.23 -18.33 -7.08
C MET A 86 2.70 -18.11 -7.44
N ILE A 87 3.34 -17.05 -6.94
CA ILE A 87 4.76 -16.79 -7.20
C ILE A 87 5.65 -17.83 -6.50
N THR A 88 5.22 -18.34 -5.34
CA THR A 88 5.94 -19.39 -4.63
C THR A 88 5.89 -20.70 -5.41
N GLU A 89 4.71 -21.10 -5.87
CA GLU A 89 4.51 -22.28 -6.72
C GLU A 89 5.25 -22.15 -8.08
N ALA A 90 5.38 -20.94 -8.61
CA ALA A 90 6.07 -20.66 -9.86
C ALA A 90 7.59 -20.49 -9.73
N GLY A 91 8.16 -20.53 -8.52
CA GLY A 91 9.59 -20.33 -8.28
C GLY A 91 10.08 -18.89 -8.43
N LEU A 92 9.18 -17.91 -8.31
CA LEU A 92 9.46 -16.46 -8.40
C LEU A 92 9.54 -15.77 -7.02
N ALA A 93 9.39 -16.51 -5.92
CA ALA A 93 9.41 -15.95 -4.56
C ALA A 93 10.70 -15.20 -4.21
N GLU A 94 11.84 -15.62 -4.75
CA GLU A 94 13.13 -14.93 -4.57
C GLU A 94 13.36 -13.78 -5.56
N LYS A 95 12.37 -13.44 -6.40
CA LYS A 95 12.50 -12.34 -7.38
C LYS A 95 11.47 -11.25 -7.15
N VAL A 96 10.37 -11.56 -6.45
CA VAL A 96 9.25 -10.64 -6.27
C VAL A 96 8.86 -10.57 -4.80
N THR A 97 8.80 -9.34 -4.28
CA THR A 97 8.21 -9.05 -2.96
C THR A 97 6.85 -8.41 -3.16
N ILE A 98 5.87 -8.86 -2.37
CA ILE A 98 4.48 -8.42 -2.46
C ILE A 98 4.06 -7.90 -1.10
N GLU A 99 3.43 -6.73 -1.08
CA GLU A 99 2.79 -6.18 0.11
C GLU A 99 1.42 -5.60 -0.27
N SER A 100 0.61 -5.28 0.74
CA SER A 100 -0.64 -4.56 0.54
C SER A 100 -0.88 -3.49 1.60
N LYS A 101 -1.53 -2.39 1.17
CA LYS A 101 -1.83 -1.20 1.98
C LYS A 101 -3.21 -0.62 1.67
N ALA A 102 -3.65 0.31 2.52
CA ALA A 102 -4.91 1.04 2.45
C ALA A 102 -4.66 2.43 1.85
N CYS A 103 -5.54 2.94 1.00
CA CYS A 103 -5.47 4.35 0.61
C CYS A 103 -6.11 5.29 1.65
N ARG A 104 -6.99 4.76 2.52
CA ARG A 104 -7.62 5.50 3.62
C ARG A 104 -7.28 4.88 4.97
N ASP A 105 -7.39 5.68 6.03
CA ASP A 105 -6.94 5.33 7.37
C ASP A 105 -8.02 4.63 8.24
N TYR A 106 -9.20 4.36 7.67
CA TYR A 106 -10.38 3.87 8.41
C TYR A 106 -10.13 2.63 9.27
N ASN A 107 -9.30 1.71 8.78
CA ASN A 107 -9.08 0.40 9.39
C ASN A 107 -7.61 0.16 9.76
N VAL A 108 -6.76 1.20 9.78
CA VAL A 108 -5.33 1.00 10.03
C VAL A 108 -5.10 0.35 11.39
N GLY A 109 -4.38 -0.78 11.40
CA GLY A 109 -4.15 -1.62 12.57
C GLY A 109 -5.17 -2.74 12.77
N ASP A 110 -6.30 -2.73 12.04
CA ASP A 110 -7.29 -3.80 12.10
C ASP A 110 -6.80 -5.04 11.36
N ARG A 111 -7.31 -6.20 11.77
CA ARG A 111 -7.11 -7.47 11.07
C ARG A 111 -7.99 -7.56 9.82
N PRO A 112 -7.69 -8.46 8.87
CA PRO A 112 -8.57 -8.75 7.75
C PRO A 112 -9.99 -9.08 8.22
N ASP A 113 -10.97 -8.69 7.42
CA ASP A 113 -12.38 -8.83 7.76
C ASP A 113 -12.74 -10.31 8.03
N PRO A 114 -13.59 -10.61 9.04
CA PRO A 114 -13.98 -11.99 9.35
C PRO A 114 -14.57 -12.77 8.16
N ALA A 115 -15.31 -12.13 7.25
CA ALA A 115 -15.83 -12.77 6.04
C ALA A 115 -14.70 -13.17 5.09
N VAL A 116 -13.66 -12.34 4.99
CA VAL A 116 -12.45 -12.59 4.20
C VAL A 116 -11.65 -13.73 4.80
N LEU A 117 -11.48 -13.76 6.12
CA LEU A 117 -10.83 -14.87 6.83
C LEU A 117 -11.55 -16.21 6.59
N ARG A 118 -12.90 -16.21 6.66
CA ARG A 118 -13.71 -17.39 6.37
C ARG A 118 -13.56 -17.84 4.92
N ALA A 119 -13.72 -16.91 3.98
CA ALA A 119 -13.61 -17.22 2.55
C ALA A 119 -12.22 -17.78 2.21
N ALA A 120 -11.16 -17.17 2.75
CA ALA A 120 -9.80 -17.65 2.60
C ALA A 120 -9.61 -19.07 3.17
N GLY A 121 -10.19 -19.35 4.35
CA GLY A 121 -10.18 -20.69 4.94
C GLY A 121 -10.88 -21.75 4.09
N GLU A 122 -12.04 -21.41 3.51
CA GLU A 122 -12.83 -22.31 2.65
C GLU A 122 -12.08 -22.71 1.37
N ILE A 123 -11.31 -21.80 0.79
CA ILE A 123 -10.52 -22.04 -0.43
C ILE A 123 -9.08 -22.51 -0.14
N GLY A 124 -8.74 -22.74 1.13
CA GLY A 124 -7.39 -23.15 1.55
C GLY A 124 -6.30 -22.10 1.29
N LEU A 125 -6.66 -20.81 1.29
CA LEU A 125 -5.72 -19.70 1.15
C LEU A 125 -5.23 -19.27 2.54
N SER A 126 -3.91 -19.36 2.75
CA SER A 126 -3.30 -18.90 4.00
C SER A 126 -3.05 -17.39 3.94
N LEU A 127 -3.64 -16.66 4.87
CA LEU A 127 -3.35 -15.25 5.10
C LEU A 127 -2.28 -15.13 6.21
N ALA A 128 -1.45 -14.09 6.16
CA ALA A 128 -0.43 -13.89 7.19
C ALA A 128 -1.09 -13.67 8.57
N GLU A 129 -0.66 -14.42 9.58
CA GLU A 129 -1.27 -14.43 10.92
C GLU A 129 -1.28 -13.06 11.60
N ASN A 130 -0.27 -12.24 11.30
CA ASN A 130 -0.11 -10.89 11.83
C ASN A 130 -0.47 -9.81 10.81
N LYS A 131 -1.21 -10.16 9.74
CA LYS A 131 -1.65 -9.15 8.78
C LYS A 131 -2.53 -8.13 9.49
N VAL A 132 -2.15 -6.87 9.36
CA VAL A 132 -2.94 -5.72 9.78
C VAL A 132 -3.01 -4.75 8.61
N ALA A 133 -4.06 -3.94 8.58
CA ALA A 133 -4.18 -2.90 7.58
C ALA A 133 -3.14 -1.80 7.82
N GLU A 134 -2.38 -1.45 6.78
CA GLU A 134 -1.34 -0.42 6.83
C GLU A 134 -1.65 0.69 5.84
N LEU A 135 -1.39 1.96 6.21
CA LEU A 135 -1.67 3.09 5.33
C LEU A 135 -0.58 3.22 4.25
N PHE A 136 -1.03 3.46 3.01
CA PHE A 136 -0.17 3.86 1.90
C PHE A 136 0.45 5.23 2.18
N ASP A 137 1.77 5.30 2.16
CA ASP A 137 2.54 6.55 2.25
C ASP A 137 3.03 6.93 0.85
N PRO A 138 2.38 7.90 0.16
CA PRO A 138 2.74 8.24 -1.22
C PRO A 138 4.20 8.67 -1.38
N ALA A 139 4.79 9.33 -0.38
CA ALA A 139 6.15 9.86 -0.49
C ALA A 139 7.21 8.77 -0.39
N ARG A 140 6.95 7.73 0.40
CA ARG A 140 7.84 6.59 0.58
C ARG A 140 7.56 5.48 -0.44
N ASP A 141 6.31 5.05 -0.50
CA ASP A 141 5.92 3.80 -1.14
C ASP A 141 6.09 3.90 -2.66
N ILE A 142 5.72 5.00 -3.30
CA ILE A 142 5.85 5.13 -4.77
C ILE A 142 7.31 5.08 -5.27
N GLY A 143 8.26 5.46 -4.40
CA GLY A 143 9.69 5.33 -4.67
C GLY A 143 10.19 3.91 -4.45
N MET A 144 9.63 3.19 -3.47
CA MET A 144 10.08 1.84 -3.11
C MET A 144 9.52 0.74 -4.01
N TYR A 145 8.26 0.83 -4.44
CA TYR A 145 7.63 -0.19 -5.29
C TYR A 145 7.81 0.12 -6.78
N ASP A 146 7.92 -0.94 -7.58
CA ASP A 146 8.08 -0.84 -9.03
C ASP A 146 6.71 -0.81 -9.72
N MET A 147 5.69 -1.44 -9.11
CA MET A 147 4.31 -1.40 -9.57
C MET A 147 3.35 -1.34 -8.39
N VAL A 148 2.35 -0.45 -8.49
CA VAL A 148 1.28 -0.26 -7.50
C VAL A 148 -0.04 -0.65 -8.14
N LEU A 149 -0.67 -1.70 -7.61
CA LEU A 149 -1.87 -2.33 -8.13
C LEU A 149 -3.09 -1.92 -7.31
N VAL A 150 -3.97 -1.14 -7.92
CA VAL A 150 -5.22 -0.68 -7.30
C VAL A 150 -6.41 -1.53 -7.74
N MET A 151 -7.47 -1.56 -6.92
CA MET A 151 -8.62 -2.45 -7.16
C MET A 151 -9.69 -1.86 -8.09
N ASP A 152 -9.90 -0.56 -8.01
CA ASP A 152 -10.94 0.14 -8.76
C ASP A 152 -10.48 1.55 -9.14
N LYS A 153 -11.24 2.22 -10.01
CA LYS A 153 -10.96 3.58 -10.46
C LYS A 153 -10.99 4.63 -9.35
N PHE A 154 -11.74 4.42 -8.27
CA PHE A 154 -11.84 5.39 -7.17
C PHE A 154 -10.55 5.40 -6.35
N THR A 155 -10.10 4.22 -5.94
CA THR A 155 -8.80 3.99 -5.30
C THR A 155 -7.68 4.48 -6.21
N ALA A 156 -7.77 4.21 -7.52
CA ALA A 156 -6.80 4.70 -8.48
C ALA A 156 -6.74 6.23 -8.54
N SER A 157 -7.90 6.89 -8.55
CA SER A 157 -7.99 8.35 -8.53
C SER A 157 -7.41 8.95 -7.26
N ASP A 158 -7.68 8.35 -6.10
CA ASP A 158 -7.13 8.79 -4.82
C ASP A 158 -5.60 8.66 -4.78
N VAL A 159 -5.07 7.50 -5.18
CA VAL A 159 -3.61 7.27 -5.24
C VAL A 159 -2.93 8.20 -6.24
N LEU A 160 -3.49 8.34 -7.45
CA LEU A 160 -2.92 9.21 -8.49
C LEU A 160 -2.93 10.69 -8.09
N ARG A 161 -3.97 11.14 -7.37
CA ARG A 161 -4.04 12.52 -6.86
C ARG A 161 -2.84 12.84 -5.98
N GLU A 162 -2.45 11.92 -5.10
CA GLU A 162 -1.29 12.07 -4.22
C GLU A 162 0.04 11.82 -4.94
N VAL A 163 0.07 10.95 -5.95
CA VAL A 163 1.31 10.58 -6.67
C VAL A 163 1.70 11.60 -7.76
N SER A 164 0.73 12.24 -8.41
CA SER A 164 0.95 13.14 -9.55
C SER A 164 1.87 14.34 -9.24
N ILE A 165 1.97 14.73 -7.97
CA ILE A 165 2.89 15.78 -7.53
C ILE A 165 4.36 15.37 -7.73
N PHE A 166 4.69 14.08 -7.58
CA PHE A 166 6.06 13.58 -7.73
C PHE A 166 6.53 13.60 -9.18
N ASP A 167 5.61 13.39 -10.14
CA ASP A 167 5.91 13.51 -11.58
C ASP A 167 6.27 14.96 -11.95
N THR A 168 5.70 15.94 -11.26
CA THR A 168 6.03 17.35 -11.47
C THR A 168 7.43 17.68 -10.97
N ILE A 169 7.87 17.02 -9.90
CA ILE A 169 9.18 17.23 -9.27
C ILE A 169 10.29 16.49 -10.04
N SER A 170 10.03 15.26 -10.49
CA SER A 170 10.99 14.40 -11.17
C SER A 170 10.47 13.98 -12.54
N LYS A 171 10.68 14.83 -13.55
CA LYS A 171 10.17 14.60 -14.92
C LYS A 171 10.70 13.33 -15.59
N GLU A 172 11.83 12.80 -15.13
CA GLU A 172 12.44 11.58 -15.66
C GLU A 172 11.77 10.31 -15.11
N ASN A 173 11.18 10.38 -13.91
CA ASN A 173 10.50 9.25 -13.28
C ASN A 173 8.99 9.48 -13.37
N SER A 174 8.34 8.83 -14.33
CA SER A 174 6.88 8.83 -14.40
C SER A 174 6.33 7.85 -13.36
N TYR A 175 6.10 8.34 -12.14
CA TYR A 175 5.58 7.58 -11.01
C TYR A 175 4.12 7.20 -11.21
N THR A 176 3.32 8.06 -11.86
CA THR A 176 1.92 7.74 -12.18
C THR A 176 1.79 6.49 -13.05
N ARG A 177 2.76 6.21 -13.94
CA ARG A 177 2.82 4.98 -14.76
C ARG A 177 2.96 3.70 -13.95
N LYS A 178 3.51 3.78 -12.73
CA LYS A 178 3.59 2.62 -11.84
C LYS A 178 2.23 2.18 -11.31
N VAL A 179 1.25 3.07 -11.30
CA VAL A 179 -0.09 2.80 -10.77
C VAL A 179 -0.95 2.15 -11.87
N ARG A 180 -1.33 0.89 -11.67
CA ARG A 180 -2.14 0.08 -12.60
C ARG A 180 -3.32 -0.54 -11.88
N ARG A 181 -4.43 -0.81 -12.57
CA ARG A 181 -5.55 -1.56 -11.98
C ARG A 181 -5.29 -3.06 -12.08
N LEU A 182 -5.61 -3.82 -11.03
CA LEU A 182 -5.47 -5.27 -11.04
C LEU A 182 -6.33 -5.93 -12.13
N GLY A 183 -7.51 -5.36 -12.41
CA GLY A 183 -8.39 -5.86 -13.48
C GLY A 183 -7.81 -5.76 -14.90
N GLU A 184 -6.74 -4.99 -15.12
CA GLU A 184 -6.02 -4.96 -16.40
C GLU A 184 -5.33 -6.29 -16.73
N PHE A 185 -5.11 -7.13 -15.72
CA PHE A 185 -4.52 -8.45 -15.89
C PHE A 185 -5.57 -9.56 -15.98
N HIS A 186 -6.87 -9.24 -15.80
CA HIS A 186 -7.91 -10.25 -15.85
C HIS A 186 -8.31 -10.57 -17.31
N PRO A 187 -8.18 -11.83 -17.79
CA PRO A 187 -8.42 -12.20 -19.19
C PRO A 187 -9.80 -11.76 -19.74
N SER A 188 -10.85 -11.90 -18.94
CA SER A 188 -12.22 -11.54 -19.33
C SER A 188 -12.54 -10.05 -19.22
N LEU A 189 -11.75 -9.26 -18.48
CA LEU A 189 -11.97 -7.81 -18.34
C LEU A 189 -11.20 -7.05 -19.43
N VAL A 190 -10.02 -7.57 -19.82
CA VAL A 190 -9.24 -7.03 -20.94
C VAL A 190 -9.98 -7.12 -22.27
N SER A 191 -10.71 -8.21 -22.50
CA SER A 191 -11.39 -8.48 -23.78
C SER A 191 -12.65 -7.63 -24.02
N LYS A 192 -13.20 -6.99 -22.98
CA LYS A 192 -14.42 -6.16 -23.09
C LYS A 192 -14.17 -4.70 -23.47
N GLY A 193 -12.91 -4.26 -23.56
CA GLY A 193 -12.51 -3.01 -24.23
C GLY A 193 -13.07 -1.70 -23.66
N ALA A 194 -13.80 -1.71 -22.54
CA ALA A 194 -14.32 -0.53 -21.87
C ALA A 194 -13.52 -0.24 -20.59
N SER A 195 -13.12 1.03 -20.40
CA SER A 195 -12.32 1.47 -19.24
C SER A 195 -13.02 1.27 -17.90
N ASP A 196 -14.35 1.19 -17.87
CA ASP A 196 -15.15 0.97 -16.66
C ASP A 196 -15.27 -0.52 -16.27
N ASP A 197 -14.85 -1.45 -17.13
CA ASP A 197 -15.04 -2.91 -16.96
C ASP A 197 -13.82 -3.59 -16.31
N GLN A 198 -12.89 -2.82 -15.73
CA GLN A 198 -11.66 -3.33 -15.09
C GLN A 198 -11.68 -3.16 -13.56
N ASP A 199 -12.78 -2.71 -13.00
CA ASP A 199 -12.90 -2.46 -11.56
C ASP A 199 -13.29 -3.75 -10.83
N ILE A 200 -12.58 -4.04 -9.74
CA ILE A 200 -12.92 -5.09 -8.77
C ILE A 200 -13.73 -4.44 -7.65
N GLY A 201 -15.04 -4.63 -7.71
CA GLY A 201 -16.00 -4.06 -6.75
C GLY A 201 -15.71 -4.45 -5.30
N ASP A 202 -16.05 -3.56 -4.36
CA ASP A 202 -15.92 -3.84 -2.94
C ASP A 202 -17.06 -4.74 -2.44
N PRO A 203 -16.79 -5.98 -1.97
CA PRO A 203 -17.83 -6.88 -1.48
C PRO A 203 -18.38 -6.48 -0.11
N LEU A 204 -17.70 -5.59 0.63
CA LEU A 204 -18.12 -5.13 1.95
C LEU A 204 -18.96 -3.86 1.89
N TYR A 205 -18.96 -3.13 0.76
CA TYR A 205 -19.68 -1.88 0.67
C TYR A 205 -21.19 -2.08 0.57
N GLY A 206 -21.93 -1.45 1.48
CA GLY A 206 -23.40 -1.50 1.51
C GLY A 206 -23.99 -2.82 1.95
N ASN A 207 -23.17 -3.77 2.41
CA ASN A 207 -23.63 -5.04 2.94
C ASN A 207 -23.96 -4.95 4.43
N THR A 208 -24.93 -5.75 4.88
CA THR A 208 -25.35 -5.80 6.29
C THR A 208 -24.85 -7.05 7.01
N GLY A 209 -23.90 -7.76 6.41
CA GLY A 209 -23.39 -9.04 6.87
C GLY A 209 -24.27 -10.22 6.47
N GLY A 210 -23.81 -11.43 6.79
CA GLY A 210 -24.58 -12.67 6.61
C GLY A 210 -24.21 -13.45 5.34
N PRO A 211 -25.11 -14.33 4.84
CA PRO A 211 -24.79 -15.22 3.73
C PRO A 211 -24.52 -14.50 2.41
N GLU A 212 -25.22 -13.40 2.13
CA GLU A 212 -25.05 -12.62 0.90
C GLU A 212 -23.66 -11.96 0.83
N GLU A 213 -23.15 -11.47 1.96
CA GLU A 213 -21.78 -10.98 2.09
C GLU A 213 -20.74 -12.05 1.82
N GLN A 214 -20.95 -13.25 2.38
CA GLN A 214 -20.02 -14.35 2.16
C GLN A 214 -19.95 -14.73 0.67
N VAL A 215 -21.09 -14.77 -0.01
CA VAL A 215 -21.14 -15.04 -1.47
C VAL A 215 -20.44 -13.93 -2.24
N ALA A 216 -20.70 -12.66 -1.94
CA ALA A 216 -20.04 -11.54 -2.60
C ALA A 216 -18.51 -11.56 -2.40
N VAL A 217 -18.04 -11.87 -1.20
CA VAL A 217 -16.60 -12.02 -0.91
C VAL A 217 -16.00 -13.19 -1.70
N GLN A 218 -16.70 -14.31 -1.82
CA GLN A 218 -16.26 -15.45 -2.63
C GLN A 218 -16.17 -15.10 -4.13
N GLU A 219 -17.19 -14.45 -4.68
CA GLU A 219 -17.19 -13.99 -6.08
C GLU A 219 -16.02 -13.03 -6.37
N VAL A 220 -15.78 -12.07 -5.46
CA VAL A 220 -14.63 -11.16 -5.58
C VAL A 220 -13.30 -11.90 -5.41
N ALA A 221 -13.22 -12.89 -4.53
CA ALA A 221 -12.02 -13.70 -4.36
C ALA A 221 -11.69 -14.49 -5.63
N GLU A 222 -12.69 -15.05 -6.32
CA GLU A 222 -12.52 -15.71 -7.61
C GLU A 222 -12.03 -14.72 -8.68
N LEU A 223 -12.62 -13.53 -8.75
CA LEU A 223 -12.22 -12.48 -9.68
C LEU A 223 -10.76 -12.05 -9.46
N ILE A 224 -10.38 -11.83 -8.20
CA ILE A 224 -9.00 -11.50 -7.83
C ILE A 224 -8.04 -12.64 -8.18
N ASN A 225 -8.44 -13.89 -7.94
CA ASN A 225 -7.63 -15.05 -8.26
C ASN A 225 -7.34 -15.15 -9.78
N GLU A 226 -8.35 -14.95 -10.64
CA GLU A 226 -8.14 -14.93 -12.09
C GLU A 226 -7.28 -13.74 -12.54
N ALA A 227 -7.46 -12.56 -11.93
CA ALA A 227 -6.60 -11.41 -12.21
C ALA A 227 -5.14 -11.65 -11.79
N CYS A 228 -4.92 -12.28 -10.62
CA CYS A 228 -3.59 -12.67 -10.15
C CYS A 228 -2.92 -13.71 -11.07
N ARG A 229 -3.69 -14.63 -11.67
CA ARG A 229 -3.15 -15.56 -12.68
C ARG A 229 -2.65 -14.85 -13.92
N GLY A 230 -3.41 -13.87 -14.42
CA GLY A 230 -2.95 -13.07 -15.56
C GLY A 230 -1.72 -12.22 -15.21
N LEU A 231 -1.67 -11.68 -13.99
CA LEU A 231 -0.50 -10.96 -13.48
C LEU A 231 0.72 -11.89 -13.35
N LEU A 232 0.54 -13.12 -12.86
CA LEU A 232 1.60 -14.13 -12.81
C LEU A 232 2.16 -14.43 -14.20
N ALA A 233 1.28 -14.62 -15.20
CA ALA A 233 1.70 -14.87 -16.57
C ALA A 233 2.53 -13.69 -17.13
N PHE A 234 2.15 -12.46 -16.79
CA PHE A 234 2.92 -11.26 -17.11
C PHE A 234 4.29 -11.25 -16.44
N LEU A 235 4.38 -11.56 -15.14
CA LEU A 235 5.64 -11.64 -14.40
C LEU A 235 6.56 -12.76 -14.94
N GLN A 236 6.01 -13.92 -15.30
CA GLN A 236 6.77 -14.99 -15.96
C GLN A 236 7.32 -14.55 -17.33
N GLY A 237 6.56 -13.74 -18.08
CA GLY A 237 7.02 -13.13 -19.32
C GLY A 237 8.16 -12.13 -19.10
N ILE A 238 8.12 -11.37 -18.00
CA ILE A 238 9.23 -10.50 -17.58
C ILE A 238 10.46 -11.34 -17.22
N ASP A 239 10.27 -12.42 -16.46
CA ASP A 239 11.39 -13.26 -16.03
C ASP A 239 12.14 -13.86 -17.22
N ARG A 240 11.42 -14.41 -18.20
CA ARG A 240 12.02 -14.93 -19.44
C ARG A 240 12.79 -13.85 -20.19
N ARG A 241 12.22 -12.65 -20.32
CA ARG A 241 12.90 -11.52 -20.97
C ARG A 241 14.19 -11.14 -20.24
N GLY A 242 14.17 -11.10 -18.91
CA GLY A 242 15.36 -10.79 -18.10
C GLY A 242 16.48 -11.82 -18.29
N VAL A 243 16.13 -13.11 -18.38
CA VAL A 243 17.10 -14.16 -18.71
C VAL A 243 17.68 -13.97 -20.12
N ASP A 244 16.85 -13.64 -21.10
CA ASP A 244 17.28 -13.46 -22.49
C ASP A 244 18.16 -12.21 -22.68
N THR A 245 17.84 -11.11 -21.99
CA THR A 245 18.57 -9.83 -22.10
C THR A 245 19.72 -9.67 -21.09
N GLN A 246 19.93 -10.66 -20.21
CA GLN A 246 20.88 -10.60 -19.08
C GLN A 246 20.67 -9.36 -18.19
N GLN A 247 19.42 -8.94 -18.02
CA GLN A 247 19.05 -7.82 -17.16
C GLN A 247 18.37 -8.32 -15.88
N SER A 248 18.40 -7.49 -14.84
CA SER A 248 17.72 -7.81 -13.58
C SER A 248 16.21 -7.90 -13.78
N PHE A 249 15.55 -8.75 -12.99
CA PHE A 249 14.09 -8.88 -13.01
C PHE A 249 13.44 -7.52 -12.74
N ARG A 250 13.94 -6.78 -11.75
CA ARG A 250 13.46 -5.45 -11.42
C ARG A 250 13.56 -4.48 -12.59
N HIS A 251 14.68 -4.47 -13.32
CA HIS A 251 14.84 -3.58 -14.47
C HIS A 251 13.82 -3.90 -15.58
N CYS A 252 13.64 -5.19 -15.91
CA CYS A 252 12.65 -5.59 -16.90
C CYS A 252 11.20 -5.31 -16.45
N LEU A 253 10.91 -5.41 -15.15
CA LEU A 253 9.61 -5.02 -14.58
C LEU A 253 9.38 -3.51 -14.71
N GLN A 254 10.38 -2.69 -14.37
CA GLN A 254 10.31 -1.23 -14.49
C GLN A 254 10.10 -0.82 -15.95
N ASP A 255 10.89 -1.37 -16.88
CA ASP A 255 10.75 -1.09 -18.31
C ASP A 255 9.36 -1.50 -18.83
N ALA A 256 8.91 -2.70 -18.49
CA ALA A 256 7.58 -3.17 -18.88
C ALA A 256 6.48 -2.24 -18.35
N THR A 257 6.57 -1.82 -17.09
CA THR A 257 5.58 -0.94 -16.46
C THR A 257 5.56 0.46 -17.11
N GLN A 258 6.73 1.00 -17.49
CA GLN A 258 6.83 2.28 -18.16
C GLN A 258 6.30 2.25 -19.60
N ASN A 259 6.46 1.11 -20.28
CA ASN A 259 6.05 0.90 -21.67
C ASN A 259 4.64 0.34 -21.82
N MET A 260 3.95 -0.01 -20.74
CA MET A 260 2.53 -0.41 -20.80
C MET A 260 1.66 0.78 -21.21
N GLU A 261 1.14 0.75 -22.44
CA GLU A 261 0.05 1.63 -22.85
C GLU A 261 -1.15 1.39 -21.93
N GLY A 262 -1.70 2.44 -21.33
CA GLY A 262 -2.88 2.29 -20.46
C GLY A 262 -2.82 3.13 -19.19
N ILE A 263 -2.90 4.44 -19.35
CA ILE A 263 -3.66 5.23 -18.37
C ILE A 263 -4.70 6.08 -19.12
N ASP A 264 -5.33 5.52 -20.13
CA ASP A 264 -6.37 6.23 -20.88
C ASP A 264 -7.61 6.50 -20.00
N TRP A 265 -7.84 5.66 -18.98
CA TRP A 265 -8.92 5.85 -18.00
C TRP A 265 -8.71 7.06 -17.06
N MET A 266 -7.50 7.62 -16.98
CA MET A 266 -7.22 8.85 -16.22
C MET A 266 -7.68 10.10 -16.96
N VAL A 267 -7.85 10.01 -18.28
CA VAL A 267 -8.40 11.09 -19.08
C VAL A 267 -9.92 10.94 -19.06
N PRO A 268 -10.67 11.90 -18.49
CA PRO A 268 -12.13 11.91 -18.60
C PRO A 268 -12.52 11.62 -20.06
N PRO A 269 -13.58 10.85 -20.34
CA PRO A 269 -13.97 10.51 -21.70
C PRO A 269 -14.12 11.73 -22.62
N MET A 270 -14.42 12.90 -22.02
CA MET A 270 -14.52 14.19 -22.69
C MET A 270 -13.19 14.81 -23.15
N LEU A 271 -12.06 14.34 -22.61
CA LEU A 271 -10.71 14.82 -22.90
C LEU A 271 -9.86 13.80 -23.68
N GLN A 272 -10.37 12.58 -23.89
CA GLN A 272 -9.74 11.60 -24.77
C GLN A 272 -9.85 12.10 -26.21
N LYS A 273 -8.72 12.29 -26.90
CA LYS A 273 -8.73 12.66 -28.32
C LYS A 273 -9.32 11.51 -29.13
N LYS A 274 -10.42 11.79 -29.84
CA LYS A 274 -11.02 10.89 -30.85
C LYS A 274 -10.12 10.69 -32.05
#